data_AF-A0A957ASE4-F1
#
_entry.id   AF-A0A957ASE4-F1
#
_cell.length_a   1.000
_cell.length_b   1.000
_cell.length_c   1.000
_cell.angle_alpha   90.00
_cell.angle_beta   90.00
_cell.angle_gamma   90.00
#
_symmetry.space_group_name_H-M   'P 1'
#
loop_
_entity.id
_entity.type
_entity.pdbx_description
1 polymer ?
#
loop_
_entity_poly.entity_id
_entity_poly.type
_entity_poly.pdbx_seq_one_letter_code
_entity_poly.pdbx_strand_id
1 'polypeptide(L)'
;MTDFTAFDAAVDTQAAGILAQLADLCRIPSVSAERGPAMQDAAAFVQQLCRAAGVQTNLFEQPAGPPIIVGRAGSGPRCLMVYNHYDVQPPDPLDEWLSPPFAPQQREGKLFARGVSDNKGDLVARLAAIRIYQETVGPLPLRVLYVIEGEEEIGSPSLFSFGEQQGHWLSEADGCLWEFGAKNANENPVIFLGVKGMAAFDLRVRTATLDAHSGNGGIFPNAAWRLVEALDTLRAPDGRVAIDGLLDHVRQPTDVELA
;
A
#
# COMPACT_ATOMS: atom_id res chain seq x y z
N MET A 1 23.34 -22.13 -13.21
CA MET A 1 22.61 -21.09 -12.44
C MET A 1 23.36 -19.79 -12.61
N THR A 2 22.65 -18.68 -12.78
CA THR A 2 23.26 -17.34 -12.77
C THR A 2 23.94 -17.11 -11.42
N ASP A 3 25.17 -16.62 -11.43
CA ASP A 3 25.89 -16.25 -10.22
C ASP A 3 25.45 -14.84 -9.78
N PHE A 4 24.92 -14.74 -8.57
CA PHE A 4 24.45 -13.47 -7.98
C PHE A 4 25.43 -12.88 -6.96
N THR A 5 26.62 -13.44 -6.80
CA THR A 5 27.61 -12.98 -5.80
C THR A 5 27.94 -11.49 -5.97
N ALA A 6 28.13 -11.03 -7.22
CA ALA A 6 28.41 -9.62 -7.51
C ALA A 6 27.20 -8.71 -7.24
N PHE A 7 25.98 -9.22 -7.49
CA PHE A 7 24.73 -8.53 -7.20
C PHE A 7 24.57 -8.33 -5.68
N ASP A 8 24.71 -9.39 -4.89
CA ASP A 8 24.58 -9.35 -3.44
C ASP A 8 25.60 -8.38 -2.82
N ALA A 9 26.87 -8.45 -3.24
CA ALA A 9 27.91 -7.52 -2.77
C ALA A 9 27.61 -6.06 -3.13
N ALA A 10 27.00 -5.81 -4.29
CA ALA A 10 26.59 -4.47 -4.70
C ALA A 10 25.39 -3.96 -3.92
N VAL A 11 24.42 -4.81 -3.58
CA VAL A 11 23.32 -4.46 -2.67
C VAL A 11 23.87 -4.01 -1.32
N ASP A 12 24.77 -4.78 -0.72
CA ASP A 12 25.39 -4.44 0.57
C ASP A 12 26.15 -3.11 0.51
N THR A 13 26.95 -2.92 -0.55
CA THR A 13 27.75 -1.70 -0.74
C THR A 13 26.87 -0.46 -0.95
N GLN A 14 25.72 -0.61 -1.59
CA GLN A 14 24.81 0.50 -1.94
C GLN A 14 23.69 0.71 -0.91
N ALA A 15 23.55 -0.18 0.10
CA ALA A 15 22.46 -0.18 1.07
C ALA A 15 22.25 1.17 1.76
N ALA A 16 23.33 1.84 2.17
CA ALA A 16 23.24 3.15 2.83
C ALA A 16 22.62 4.23 1.91
N GLY A 17 22.95 4.21 0.63
CA GLY A 17 22.38 5.13 -0.36
C GLY A 17 20.90 4.84 -0.65
N ILE A 18 20.54 3.56 -0.73
CA ILE A 18 19.14 3.12 -0.91
C ILE A 18 18.28 3.54 0.29
N LEU A 19 18.79 3.35 1.51
CA LEU A 19 18.11 3.79 2.73
C LEU A 19 17.99 5.31 2.82
N ALA A 20 18.97 6.07 2.30
CA ALA A 20 18.88 7.52 2.22
C ALA A 20 17.78 7.97 1.26
N GLN A 21 17.66 7.34 0.08
CA GLN A 21 16.58 7.60 -0.87
C GLN A 21 15.20 7.29 -0.27
N LEU A 22 15.09 6.17 0.44
CA LEU A 22 13.86 5.82 1.19
C LEU A 22 13.55 6.86 2.25
N ALA A 23 14.54 7.30 3.03
CA ALA A 23 14.34 8.35 4.02
C ALA A 23 13.89 9.66 3.36
N ASP A 24 14.46 10.05 2.23
CA ASP A 24 14.05 11.25 1.49
C ASP A 24 12.58 11.16 1.03
N LEU A 25 12.15 10.01 0.50
CA LEU A 25 10.75 9.78 0.12
C LEU A 25 9.81 9.76 1.34
N CYS A 26 10.24 9.21 2.47
CA CYS A 26 9.47 9.19 3.73
C CYS A 26 9.36 10.57 4.39
N ARG A 27 10.19 11.55 4.02
CA ARG A 27 10.02 12.95 4.49
C ARG A 27 8.87 13.66 3.79
N ILE A 28 8.40 13.15 2.65
CA ILE A 28 7.27 13.71 1.93
C ILE A 28 5.97 13.17 2.54
N PRO A 29 5.12 14.01 3.15
CA PRO A 29 3.90 13.57 3.83
C PRO A 29 2.76 13.34 2.83
N SER A 30 2.89 12.31 1.99
CA SER A 30 1.92 11.94 0.96
C SER A 30 0.68 11.23 1.53
N VAL A 31 -0.03 11.90 2.44
CA VAL A 31 -1.25 11.36 3.07
C VAL A 31 -2.44 11.53 2.11
N SER A 32 -2.89 10.45 1.48
CA SER A 32 -3.95 10.49 0.46
C SER A 32 -5.30 10.95 1.02
N ALA A 33 -5.61 10.64 2.28
CA ALA A 33 -6.81 11.12 2.98
C ALA A 33 -6.89 12.65 3.09
N GLU A 34 -5.74 13.34 3.08
CA GLU A 34 -5.67 14.81 3.16
C GLU A 34 -5.73 15.51 1.79
N ARG A 35 -5.45 14.77 0.70
CA ARG A 35 -5.40 15.28 -0.68
C ARG A 35 -4.55 16.55 -0.84
N GLY A 36 -3.46 16.65 -0.07
CA GLY A 36 -2.58 17.81 -0.03
C GLY A 36 -1.57 17.90 -1.19
N PRO A 37 -0.83 19.02 -1.31
CA PRO A 37 0.17 19.22 -2.36
C PRO A 37 1.32 18.21 -2.31
N ALA A 38 1.61 17.64 -1.13
CA ALA A 38 2.65 16.64 -0.94
C ALA A 38 2.45 15.37 -1.80
N MET A 39 1.23 15.12 -2.27
CA MET A 39 0.96 14.03 -3.21
C MET A 39 1.66 14.21 -4.55
N GLN A 40 1.66 15.44 -5.07
CA GLN A 40 2.33 15.78 -6.32
C GLN A 40 3.85 15.76 -6.14
N ASP A 41 4.34 16.24 -4.99
CA ASP A 41 5.77 16.19 -4.65
C ASP A 41 6.26 14.74 -4.56
N ALA A 42 5.48 13.85 -3.94
CA ALA A 42 5.80 12.43 -3.86
C ALA A 42 5.81 11.77 -5.24
N ALA A 43 4.80 12.00 -6.08
CA ALA A 43 4.76 11.47 -7.43
C ALA A 43 5.97 11.93 -8.26
N ALA A 44 6.33 13.22 -8.16
CA ALA A 44 7.51 13.78 -8.82
C ALA A 44 8.82 13.13 -8.31
N PHE A 45 8.96 12.95 -7.00
CA PHE A 45 10.13 12.30 -6.40
C PHE A 45 10.24 10.83 -6.83
N VAL A 46 9.14 10.09 -6.81
CA VAL A 46 9.10 8.70 -7.27
C VAL A 46 9.46 8.61 -8.75
N GLN A 47 8.97 9.52 -9.58
CA GLN A 47 9.35 9.57 -10.99
C GLN A 47 10.87 9.80 -11.17
N GLN A 48 11.49 10.63 -10.33
CA GLN A 48 12.95 10.82 -10.33
C GLN A 48 13.69 9.53 -9.94
N LEU A 49 13.24 8.82 -8.91
CA LEU A 49 13.82 7.53 -8.50
C LEU A 49 13.72 6.49 -9.63
N CYS A 50 12.55 6.39 -10.28
CA CYS A 50 12.36 5.51 -11.43
C CYS A 50 13.36 5.81 -12.55
N ARG A 51 13.50 7.08 -12.93
CA ARG A 51 14.45 7.50 -13.98
C ARG A 51 15.90 7.22 -13.58
N ALA A 52 16.27 7.44 -12.32
CA ALA A 52 17.60 7.12 -11.80
C ALA A 52 17.88 5.60 -11.82
N ALA A 53 16.85 4.77 -11.73
CA ALA A 53 16.93 3.32 -11.89
C ALA A 53 16.88 2.84 -13.35
N GLY A 54 16.91 3.74 -14.33
CA GLY A 54 16.84 3.39 -15.76
C GLY A 54 15.43 3.00 -16.23
N VAL A 55 14.39 3.33 -15.46
CA VAL A 55 12.99 3.08 -15.80
C VAL A 55 12.45 4.26 -16.63
N GLN A 56 11.90 3.96 -17.80
CA GLN A 56 11.22 4.95 -18.64
C GLN A 56 9.80 5.18 -18.12
N THR A 57 9.49 6.40 -17.68
CA THR A 57 8.24 6.72 -16.97
C THR A 57 7.31 7.61 -17.77
N ASN A 58 6.02 7.30 -17.73
CA ASN A 58 4.92 8.19 -18.08
C ASN A 58 4.14 8.56 -16.81
N LEU A 59 3.72 9.82 -16.72
CA LEU A 59 2.87 10.32 -15.64
C LEU A 59 1.46 10.52 -16.20
N PHE A 60 0.45 9.98 -15.52
CA PHE A 60 -0.94 10.13 -15.89
C PHE A 60 -1.67 10.92 -14.82
N GLU A 61 -1.90 12.20 -15.10
CA GLU A 61 -2.72 13.09 -14.27
C GLU A 61 -4.14 12.52 -14.14
N GLN A 62 -4.69 12.59 -12.93
CA GLN A 62 -6.04 12.13 -12.63
C GLN A 62 -6.94 13.34 -12.35
N PRO A 63 -8.20 13.37 -12.82
CA PRO A 63 -9.06 14.56 -12.67
C PRO A 63 -9.29 15.02 -11.22
N ALA A 64 -9.30 14.08 -10.27
CA ALA A 64 -9.61 14.35 -8.86
C ALA A 64 -8.65 13.64 -7.89
N GLY A 65 -7.51 13.16 -8.40
CA GLY A 65 -6.55 12.35 -7.66
C GLY A 65 -5.11 12.71 -8.02
N PRO A 66 -4.13 12.16 -7.30
CA PRO A 66 -2.74 12.33 -7.60
C PRO A 66 -2.34 11.48 -8.81
N PRO A 67 -1.18 11.75 -9.44
CA PRO A 67 -0.85 11.11 -10.70
C PRO A 67 -0.49 9.64 -10.54
N ILE A 68 -0.82 8.83 -11.54
CA ILE A 68 -0.38 7.44 -11.64
C ILE A 68 0.88 7.39 -12.51
N ILE A 69 1.92 6.72 -12.03
CA ILE A 69 3.19 6.55 -12.75
C ILE A 69 3.18 5.16 -13.39
N VAL A 70 3.38 5.12 -14.71
CA VAL A 70 3.66 3.87 -15.42
C VAL A 70 5.10 3.86 -15.90
N GLY A 71 5.87 2.86 -15.47
CA GLY A 71 7.28 2.73 -15.79
C GLY A 71 7.58 1.47 -16.61
N ARG A 72 8.56 1.53 -17.52
CA ARG A 72 9.04 0.36 -18.27
C ARG A 72 10.56 0.20 -18.15
N ALA A 73 11.02 -1.03 -17.97
CA ALA A 73 12.43 -1.40 -18.02
C ALA A 73 12.62 -2.80 -18.64
N GLY A 74 13.83 -3.09 -19.12
CA GLY A 74 14.18 -4.40 -19.70
C GLY A 74 13.62 -4.64 -21.10
N SER A 75 13.97 -5.78 -21.70
CA SER A 75 13.69 -6.07 -23.11
C SER A 75 13.39 -7.55 -23.41
N GLY A 76 12.89 -8.30 -22.41
CA GLY A 76 12.59 -9.73 -22.56
C GLY A 76 11.20 -10.07 -23.11
N PRO A 77 10.97 -11.37 -23.42
CA PRO A 77 9.72 -11.83 -24.05
C PRO A 77 8.53 -11.87 -23.08
N ARG A 78 8.81 -11.96 -21.77
CA ARG A 78 7.81 -11.91 -20.70
C ARG A 78 7.80 -10.56 -20.04
N CYS A 79 6.65 -10.14 -19.52
CA CYS A 79 6.46 -8.91 -18.79
C CYS A 79 5.92 -9.18 -17.39
N LEU A 80 6.64 -8.71 -16.37
CA LEU A 80 6.16 -8.75 -14.99
C LEU A 80 5.70 -7.35 -14.59
N MET A 81 4.43 -7.21 -14.20
CA MET A 81 3.96 -5.99 -13.56
C MET A 81 4.40 -5.95 -12.11
N VAL A 82 4.86 -4.79 -11.66
CA VAL A 82 5.19 -4.52 -10.26
C VAL A 82 4.29 -3.35 -9.84
N TYR A 83 3.32 -3.66 -8.98
CA TYR A 83 2.43 -2.67 -8.39
C TYR A 83 3.00 -2.17 -7.06
N ASN A 84 2.94 -0.87 -6.82
CA ASN A 84 3.24 -0.24 -5.54
C ASN A 84 2.39 1.03 -5.39
N HIS A 85 2.46 1.67 -4.23
CA HIS A 85 1.89 2.99 -4.00
C HIS A 85 2.88 3.91 -3.28
N TYR A 86 2.67 5.22 -3.44
CA TYR A 86 3.48 6.25 -2.77
C TYR A 86 2.69 7.06 -1.73
N ASP A 87 1.39 6.85 -1.62
CA ASP A 87 0.61 7.42 -0.53
C ASP A 87 0.83 6.67 0.77
N VAL A 88 0.31 7.24 1.86
CA VAL A 88 0.47 6.68 3.20
C VAL A 88 -0.77 7.00 4.05
N GLN A 89 -1.08 6.14 5.02
CA GLN A 89 -2.06 6.46 6.06
C GLN A 89 -1.71 7.74 6.86
N PRO A 90 -2.72 8.44 7.42
CA PRO A 90 -2.50 9.46 8.44
C PRO A 90 -1.61 8.94 9.60
N PRO A 91 -0.76 9.79 10.20
CA PRO A 91 0.13 9.35 11.26
C PRO A 91 -0.50 9.39 12.65
N ASP A 92 -1.73 9.86 12.82
CA ASP A 92 -2.36 9.99 14.13
C ASP A 92 -2.47 8.64 14.88
N PRO A 93 -2.33 8.64 16.22
CA PRO A 93 -2.07 9.81 17.08
C PRO A 93 -0.58 10.20 17.12
N LEU A 94 -0.30 11.51 16.95
CA LEU A 94 1.07 12.03 16.84
C LEU A 94 1.91 11.89 18.13
N ASP A 95 1.27 11.89 19.30
CA ASP A 95 1.92 11.82 20.60
C ASP A 95 2.42 10.41 20.97
N GLU A 96 1.96 9.38 20.27
CA GLU A 96 2.49 8.01 20.43
C GLU A 96 3.79 7.78 19.64
N TRP A 97 4.18 8.72 18.77
CA TRP A 97 5.42 8.61 18.01
C TRP A 97 6.64 9.03 18.84
N LEU A 98 7.64 8.15 18.92
CA LEU A 98 8.94 8.46 19.52
C LEU A 98 9.77 9.48 18.72
N SER A 99 9.47 9.61 17.42
CA SER A 99 10.08 10.57 16.49
C SER A 99 9.02 11.05 15.51
N PRO A 100 9.03 12.31 15.06
CA PRO A 100 8.00 12.79 14.14
C PRO A 100 7.84 11.86 12.92
N PRO A 101 6.60 11.55 12.50
CA PRO A 101 6.31 10.48 11.53
C PRO A 101 7.02 10.66 10.19
N PHE A 102 7.17 11.91 9.75
CA PHE A 102 7.85 12.28 8.49
C PHE A 102 9.29 12.79 8.71
N ALA A 103 9.89 12.47 9.86
CA ALA A 103 11.30 12.70 10.15
C ALA A 103 11.99 11.35 10.38
N PRO A 104 12.39 10.64 9.31
CA PRO A 104 12.90 9.28 9.42
C PRO A 104 14.08 9.16 10.37
N GLN A 105 14.02 8.18 11.26
CA GLN A 105 15.05 7.96 12.26
C GLN A 105 15.48 6.49 12.26
N GLN A 106 16.79 6.25 12.24
CA GLN A 106 17.33 4.91 12.42
C GLN A 106 17.48 4.62 13.92
N ARG A 107 16.94 3.49 14.38
CA ARG A 107 17.10 2.98 15.75
C ARG A 107 17.26 1.47 15.70
N GLU A 108 18.26 0.93 16.38
CA GLU A 108 18.46 -0.53 16.52
C GLU A 108 18.43 -1.28 15.17
N GLY A 109 19.07 -0.72 14.14
CA GLY A 109 19.12 -1.32 12.81
C GLY A 109 17.83 -1.20 11.99
N LYS A 110 16.81 -0.51 12.47
CA LYS A 110 15.53 -0.28 11.79
C LYS A 110 15.36 1.20 11.43
N LEU A 111 14.72 1.47 10.30
CA LEU A 111 14.31 2.83 9.91
C LEU A 111 12.84 3.03 10.30
N PHE A 112 12.57 4.09 11.05
CA PHE A 112 11.23 4.43 11.51
C PHE A 112 10.75 5.72 10.84
N ALA A 113 9.66 5.62 10.08
CA ALA A 113 8.93 6.73 9.49
C ALA A 113 7.55 6.24 9.04
N ARG A 114 6.57 7.13 8.90
CA ARG A 114 5.31 6.82 8.20
C ARG A 114 5.63 6.52 6.73
N GLY A 115 5.08 5.41 6.23
CA GLY A 115 5.27 4.96 4.86
C GLY A 115 6.47 4.04 4.64
N VAL A 116 7.35 3.88 5.63
CA VAL A 116 8.63 3.17 5.45
C VAL A 116 8.46 1.71 5.02
N SER A 117 7.46 1.02 5.57
CA SER A 117 7.14 -0.37 5.23
C SER A 117 5.94 -0.49 4.30
N ASP A 118 5.08 0.53 4.25
CA ASP A 118 3.81 0.51 3.54
C ASP A 118 3.62 1.84 2.79
N ASN A 119 4.00 1.94 1.51
CA ASN A 119 4.76 0.95 0.74
C ASN A 119 6.07 1.50 0.13
N LYS A 120 6.54 2.64 0.64
CA LYS A 120 7.72 3.34 0.10
C LYS A 120 8.99 2.48 0.15
N GLY A 121 9.13 1.62 1.17
CA GLY A 121 10.26 0.71 1.32
C GLY A 121 10.36 -0.31 0.18
N ASP A 122 9.28 -1.02 -0.09
CA ASP A 122 9.22 -2.02 -1.17
C ASP A 122 9.43 -1.36 -2.54
N LEU A 123 8.80 -0.22 -2.79
CA LEU A 123 8.98 0.59 -3.99
C LEU A 123 10.48 0.90 -4.24
N VAL A 124 11.15 1.50 -3.25
CA VAL A 124 12.56 1.90 -3.38
C VAL A 124 13.46 0.67 -3.52
N ALA A 125 13.21 -0.39 -2.76
CA ALA A 125 13.97 -1.63 -2.85
C ALA A 125 13.88 -2.29 -4.23
N ARG A 126 12.68 -2.32 -4.84
CA ARG A 126 12.46 -2.90 -6.18
C ARG A 126 13.17 -2.11 -7.28
N LEU A 127 13.11 -0.78 -7.21
CA LEU A 127 13.87 0.09 -8.12
C LEU A 127 15.37 -0.13 -8.00
N ALA A 128 15.88 -0.22 -6.76
CA ALA A 128 17.29 -0.50 -6.51
C ALA A 128 17.71 -1.87 -7.03
N ALA A 129 16.90 -2.91 -6.81
CA ALA A 129 17.18 -4.27 -7.27
C ALA A 129 17.32 -4.33 -8.80
N ILE A 130 16.42 -3.69 -9.56
CA ILE A 130 16.53 -3.66 -11.03
C ILE A 130 17.79 -2.93 -11.48
N ARG A 131 18.07 -1.76 -10.90
CA ARG A 131 19.25 -0.97 -11.24
C ARG A 131 20.54 -1.77 -10.99
N ILE A 132 20.67 -2.36 -9.81
CA ILE A 132 21.86 -3.13 -9.41
C ILE A 132 22.00 -4.40 -10.26
N TYR A 133 20.89 -5.07 -10.58
CA TYR A 133 20.92 -6.22 -11.49
C TYR A 133 21.51 -5.82 -12.85
N GLN A 134 21.07 -4.69 -13.41
CA GLN A 134 21.57 -4.20 -14.69
C GLN A 134 23.06 -3.81 -14.63
N GLU A 135 23.51 -3.24 -13.51
CA GLU A 135 24.91 -2.87 -13.28
C GLU A 135 25.84 -4.09 -13.13
N THR A 136 25.36 -5.18 -12.52
CA THR A 136 26.21 -6.30 -12.07
C THR A 136 26.04 -7.60 -12.86
N VAL A 137 24.82 -7.90 -13.28
CA VAL A 137 24.46 -9.14 -13.98
C VAL A 137 24.27 -8.88 -15.48
N GLY A 138 23.75 -7.70 -15.84
CA GLY A 138 23.51 -7.28 -17.22
C GLY A 138 22.02 -7.10 -17.54
N PRO A 139 21.60 -7.15 -18.82
CA PRO A 139 20.24 -6.81 -19.21
C PRO A 139 19.20 -7.71 -18.54
N LEU A 140 18.06 -7.13 -18.16
CA LEU A 140 16.96 -7.88 -17.55
C LEU A 140 16.45 -8.97 -18.53
N PRO A 141 16.24 -10.21 -18.06
CA PRO A 141 15.73 -11.30 -18.89
C PRO A 141 14.24 -11.16 -19.24
N LEU A 142 13.56 -10.15 -18.69
CA LEU A 142 12.14 -9.87 -18.83
C LEU A 142 11.91 -8.35 -18.93
N ARG A 143 10.74 -7.94 -19.41
CA ARG A 143 10.23 -6.57 -19.28
C ARG A 143 9.63 -6.41 -17.88
N VAL A 144 9.87 -5.26 -17.27
CA VAL A 144 9.18 -4.87 -16.03
C VAL A 144 8.28 -3.68 -16.32
N LEU A 145 7.01 -3.82 -15.95
CA LEU A 145 6.01 -2.77 -15.99
C LEU A 145 5.72 -2.30 -14.57
N TYR A 146 6.17 -1.10 -14.21
CA TYR A 146 5.80 -0.48 -12.95
C TYR A 146 4.44 0.21 -13.09
N VAL A 147 3.57 -0.01 -12.11
CA VAL A 147 2.34 0.77 -11.91
C VAL A 147 2.40 1.29 -10.48
N ILE A 148 2.50 2.60 -10.32
CA ILE A 148 2.68 3.23 -9.01
C ILE A 148 1.63 4.32 -8.86
N GLU A 149 0.72 4.16 -7.90
CA GLU A 149 -0.34 5.13 -7.63
C GLU A 149 -0.18 5.84 -6.28
N GLY A 150 -1.09 6.76 -5.98
CA GLY A 150 -1.08 7.54 -4.74
C GLY A 150 -2.43 7.57 -4.05
N GLU A 151 -3.27 6.56 -4.21
CA GLU A 151 -4.56 6.51 -3.52
C GLU A 151 -4.89 5.12 -2.95
N GLU A 152 -3.91 4.23 -2.78
CA GLU A 152 -4.15 2.86 -2.29
C GLU A 152 -4.82 2.89 -0.90
N GLU A 153 -4.35 3.78 -0.03
CA GLU A 153 -4.78 3.87 1.38
C GLU A 153 -6.22 4.40 1.53
N ILE A 154 -6.81 4.87 0.42
CA ILE A 154 -8.21 5.31 0.31
C ILE A 154 -9.01 4.47 -0.71
N GLY A 155 -8.48 3.33 -1.14
CA GLY A 155 -9.15 2.34 -1.99
C GLY A 155 -9.00 2.55 -3.50
N SER A 156 -7.93 3.22 -3.94
CA SER A 156 -7.53 3.37 -5.35
C SER A 156 -8.62 3.90 -6.30
N PRO A 157 -9.38 4.96 -5.95
CA PRO A 157 -10.49 5.46 -6.77
C PRO A 157 -10.08 5.82 -8.21
N SER A 158 -8.90 6.41 -8.42
CA SER A 158 -8.45 6.73 -9.78
C SER A 158 -7.95 5.52 -10.56
N LEU A 159 -7.39 4.49 -9.90
CA LEU A 159 -6.83 3.32 -10.58
C LEU A 159 -7.88 2.58 -11.42
N PHE A 160 -9.13 2.52 -10.94
CA PHE A 160 -10.22 1.88 -11.69
C PHE A 160 -10.44 2.58 -13.04
N SER A 161 -10.63 3.90 -13.03
CA SER A 161 -10.82 4.70 -14.25
C SER A 161 -9.58 4.70 -15.15
N PHE A 162 -8.39 4.67 -14.56
CA PHE A 162 -7.14 4.47 -15.30
C PHE A 162 -7.14 3.11 -16.01
N GLY A 163 -7.59 2.05 -15.36
CA GLY A 163 -7.74 0.73 -15.98
C GLY A 163 -8.70 0.73 -17.18
N GLU A 164 -9.81 1.47 -17.11
CA GLU A 164 -10.75 1.60 -18.23
C GLU A 164 -10.15 2.37 -19.42
N GLN A 165 -9.39 3.45 -19.16
CA GLN A 165 -8.88 4.35 -20.20
C GLN A 165 -7.53 3.93 -20.76
N GLN A 166 -6.66 3.40 -19.89
CA GLN A 166 -5.25 3.10 -20.14
C GLN A 166 -4.93 1.62 -19.91
N GLY A 167 -5.94 0.76 -19.76
CA GLY A 167 -5.75 -0.68 -19.50
C GLY A 167 -4.91 -1.43 -20.53
N HIS A 168 -4.71 -0.85 -21.72
CA HIS A 168 -3.77 -1.37 -22.72
C HIS A 168 -2.33 -1.43 -22.21
N TRP A 169 -1.92 -0.52 -21.32
CA TRP A 169 -0.63 -0.59 -20.62
C TRP A 169 -0.56 -1.82 -19.71
N LEU A 170 -1.61 -2.05 -18.92
CA LEU A 170 -1.69 -3.14 -17.94
C LEU A 170 -1.76 -4.52 -18.61
N SER A 171 -2.40 -4.57 -19.78
CA SER A 171 -2.61 -5.80 -20.57
C SER A 171 -1.31 -6.39 -21.14
N GLU A 172 -0.19 -5.66 -21.05
CA GLU A 172 1.12 -6.16 -21.47
C GLU A 172 1.75 -7.16 -20.51
N ALA A 173 1.26 -7.24 -19.27
CA ALA A 173 1.84 -8.05 -18.21
C ALA A 173 1.36 -9.51 -18.27
N ASP A 174 2.30 -10.45 -18.13
CA ASP A 174 2.02 -11.88 -17.98
C ASP A 174 1.67 -12.26 -16.53
N GLY A 175 2.01 -11.40 -15.58
CA GLY A 175 1.79 -11.59 -14.15
C GLY A 175 2.05 -10.32 -13.36
N CYS A 176 1.66 -10.31 -12.09
CA CYS A 176 1.81 -9.18 -11.20
C CYS A 176 2.49 -9.58 -9.88
N LEU A 177 3.51 -8.83 -9.49
CA LEU A 177 4.03 -8.79 -8.14
C LEU A 177 3.38 -7.61 -7.41
N TRP A 178 2.54 -7.93 -6.43
CA TRP A 178 1.82 -6.94 -5.62
C TRP A 178 2.75 -6.26 -4.60
N GLU A 179 2.32 -5.16 -3.99
CA GLU A 179 3.14 -4.16 -3.31
C GLU A 179 3.94 -4.64 -2.08
N PHE A 180 3.53 -5.70 -1.37
CA PHE A 180 4.18 -6.11 -0.13
C PHE A 180 4.78 -7.53 -0.18
N GLY A 181 5.76 -7.74 0.70
CA GLY A 181 6.28 -9.05 1.07
C GLY A 181 6.44 -9.14 2.59
N ALA A 182 6.41 -10.35 3.14
CA ALA A 182 6.58 -10.54 4.58
C ALA A 182 7.52 -11.71 4.87
N LYS A 183 8.04 -11.72 6.10
CA LYS A 183 8.68 -12.89 6.70
C LYS A 183 7.82 -13.39 7.86
N ASN A 184 7.80 -14.69 8.06
CA ASN A 184 7.19 -15.26 9.27
C ASN A 184 8.12 -15.13 10.48
N ALA A 185 7.66 -15.58 11.65
CA ALA A 185 8.41 -15.51 12.90
C ALA A 185 9.77 -16.24 12.88
N ASN A 186 10.00 -17.12 11.90
CA ASN A 186 11.27 -17.83 11.71
C ASN A 186 12.15 -17.17 10.63
N GLU A 187 11.86 -15.93 10.24
CA GLU A 187 12.57 -15.17 9.19
C GLU A 187 12.47 -15.76 7.77
N ASN A 188 11.58 -16.74 7.55
CA ASN A 188 11.36 -17.30 6.22
C ASN A 188 10.47 -16.36 5.39
N PRO A 189 10.83 -16.06 4.12
CA PRO A 189 9.97 -15.31 3.21
C PRO A 189 8.60 -16.00 3.03
N VAL A 190 7.55 -15.20 2.99
CA VAL A 190 6.17 -15.64 2.77
C VAL A 190 5.70 -15.10 1.43
N ILE A 191 5.17 -15.98 0.59
CA ILE A 191 4.51 -15.62 -0.67
C ILE A 191 3.01 -15.67 -0.44
N PHE A 192 2.36 -14.52 -0.61
CA PHE A 192 0.90 -14.43 -0.54
C PHE A 192 0.31 -14.73 -1.92
N LEU A 193 -0.66 -15.63 -1.96
CA LEU A 193 -1.40 -16.00 -3.18
C LEU A 193 -2.84 -15.51 -3.19
N GLY A 194 -3.22 -14.73 -2.17
CA GLY A 194 -4.54 -14.14 -2.04
C GLY A 194 -4.64 -13.20 -0.84
N VAL A 195 -5.53 -12.22 -0.96
CA VAL A 195 -5.88 -11.25 0.09
C VAL A 195 -7.39 -11.25 0.28
N LYS A 196 -7.86 -10.79 1.44
CA LYS A 196 -9.30 -10.59 1.66
C LYS A 196 -9.75 -9.32 0.95
N GLY A 197 -10.96 -9.33 0.41
CA GLY A 197 -11.66 -8.08 0.06
C GLY A 197 -12.11 -7.34 1.32
N MET A 198 -12.46 -6.07 1.16
CA MET A 198 -12.95 -5.21 2.23
C MET A 198 -14.22 -4.49 1.80
N ALA A 199 -15.20 -4.41 2.71
CA ALA A 199 -16.40 -3.59 2.57
C ALA A 199 -16.54 -2.74 3.83
N ALA A 200 -16.49 -1.41 3.66
CA ALA A 200 -16.63 -0.44 4.73
C ALA A 200 -18.03 0.19 4.69
N PHE A 201 -18.64 0.41 5.87
CA PHE A 201 -19.99 0.94 6.00
C PHE A 201 -20.03 2.06 7.05
N ASP A 202 -20.70 3.17 6.72
CA ASP A 202 -21.03 4.24 7.67
C ASP A 202 -22.40 3.98 8.30
N LEU A 203 -22.43 3.67 9.60
CA LEU A 203 -23.68 3.55 10.35
C LEU A 203 -24.00 4.86 11.07
N ARG A 204 -25.13 5.49 10.72
CA ARG A 204 -25.54 6.79 11.26
C ARG A 204 -26.89 6.70 11.93
N VAL A 205 -26.97 7.19 13.17
CA VAL A 205 -28.21 7.30 13.94
C VAL A 205 -28.45 8.76 14.31
N ARG A 206 -29.67 9.26 14.07
CA ARG A 206 -30.11 10.59 14.48
C ARG A 206 -31.42 10.46 15.25
N THR A 207 -31.43 10.87 16.52
CA THR A 207 -32.63 10.80 17.38
C THR A 207 -33.21 12.17 17.73
N ALA A 208 -32.46 13.25 17.52
CA ALA A 208 -32.86 14.62 17.78
C ALA A 208 -32.30 15.58 16.73
N THR A 209 -32.83 16.81 16.71
CA THR A 209 -32.33 17.90 15.84
C THR A 209 -31.17 18.68 16.47
N LEU A 210 -30.94 18.53 17.77
CA LEU A 210 -29.90 19.20 18.56
C LEU A 210 -29.45 18.31 19.72
N ASP A 211 -28.23 18.54 20.21
CA ASP A 211 -27.67 17.82 21.35
C ASP A 211 -28.42 18.17 22.64
N ALA A 212 -28.79 17.14 23.40
CA ALA A 212 -29.50 17.31 24.67
C ALA A 212 -28.53 17.26 25.86
N HIS A 213 -28.82 18.04 26.90
CA HIS A 213 -28.12 17.94 28.18
C HIS A 213 -28.22 16.51 28.73
N SER A 214 -27.09 15.88 29.06
CA SER A 214 -27.02 14.44 29.39
C SER A 214 -27.88 14.04 30.61
N GLY A 215 -28.13 14.97 31.54
CA GLY A 215 -29.07 14.77 32.66
C GLY A 215 -30.51 14.46 32.23
N ASN A 216 -30.91 14.78 30.98
CA ASN A 216 -32.20 14.44 30.41
C ASN A 216 -32.19 13.11 29.64
N GLY A 217 -31.11 12.30 29.76
CA GLY A 217 -30.91 11.08 28.99
C GLY A 217 -31.99 10.00 29.17
N GLY A 218 -32.78 10.07 30.25
CA GLY A 218 -33.94 9.19 30.46
C GLY A 218 -35.23 9.64 29.77
N ILE A 219 -35.26 10.84 29.17
CA ILE A 219 -36.46 11.42 28.55
C ILE A 219 -36.49 11.19 27.04
N PHE A 220 -35.32 11.22 26.39
CA PHE A 220 -35.19 11.17 24.93
C PHE A 220 -34.45 9.91 24.47
N PRO A 221 -34.80 9.37 23.28
CA PRO A 221 -34.00 8.33 22.66
C PRO A 221 -32.57 8.81 22.41
N ASN A 222 -31.58 8.04 22.87
CA ASN A 222 -30.18 8.38 22.73
C ASN A 222 -29.57 7.68 21.51
N ALA A 223 -29.03 8.46 20.57
CA ALA A 223 -28.44 7.93 19.35
C ALA A 223 -27.25 6.99 19.61
N ALA A 224 -26.43 7.27 20.63
CA ALA A 224 -25.28 6.44 20.98
C ALA A 224 -25.72 5.06 21.46
N TRP A 225 -26.74 4.98 22.33
CA TRP A 225 -27.28 3.69 22.78
C TRP A 225 -27.90 2.88 21.63
N ARG A 226 -28.63 3.53 20.73
CA ARG A 226 -29.15 2.86 19.52
C ARG A 226 -28.05 2.35 18.60
N LEU A 227 -26.93 3.08 18.50
CA LEU A 227 -25.79 2.64 17.72
C LEU A 227 -25.10 1.43 18.37
N VAL A 228 -24.93 1.44 19.70
CA VAL A 228 -24.41 0.28 20.45
C VAL A 228 -25.29 -0.95 20.25
N GLU A 229 -26.61 -0.80 20.39
CA GLU A 229 -27.57 -1.88 20.15
C GLU A 229 -27.46 -2.42 18.71
N ALA A 230 -27.32 -1.56 17.70
CA ALA A 230 -27.17 -1.97 16.32
C ALA A 230 -25.81 -2.64 16.03
N LEU A 231 -24.73 -2.24 16.70
CA LEU A 231 -23.43 -2.88 16.55
C LEU A 231 -23.41 -4.28 17.21
N ASP A 232 -24.10 -4.42 18.34
CA ASP A 232 -24.24 -5.70 19.06
C ASP A 232 -24.94 -6.78 18.22
N THR A 233 -25.81 -6.39 17.27
CA THR A 233 -26.45 -7.34 16.35
C THR A 233 -25.54 -7.82 15.22
N LEU A 234 -24.38 -7.20 14.98
CA LEU A 234 -23.50 -7.58 13.87
C LEU A 234 -22.60 -8.78 14.19
N ARG A 235 -22.44 -9.13 15.48
CA ARG A 235 -21.66 -10.29 15.91
C ARG A 235 -22.37 -11.13 16.96
N ALA A 236 -22.21 -12.44 16.83
CA ALA A 236 -22.64 -13.39 17.85
C ALA A 236 -21.67 -13.40 19.05
N PRO A 237 -22.09 -13.92 20.23
CA PRO A 237 -21.23 -14.00 21.42
C PRO A 237 -19.93 -14.79 21.24
N ASP A 238 -19.86 -15.68 20.24
CA ASP A 238 -18.66 -16.45 19.88
C ASP A 238 -17.73 -15.72 18.89
N GLY A 239 -18.06 -14.48 18.52
CA GLY A 239 -17.30 -13.63 17.61
C GLY A 239 -17.64 -13.81 16.13
N ARG A 240 -18.52 -14.73 15.75
CA ARG A 240 -18.97 -14.88 14.36
C ARG A 240 -19.77 -13.67 13.89
N VAL A 241 -19.72 -13.39 12.59
CA VAL A 241 -20.58 -12.37 11.97
C VAL A 241 -22.01 -12.88 11.98
N ALA A 242 -22.94 -12.09 12.52
CA ALA A 242 -24.34 -12.45 12.71
C ALA A 242 -25.27 -11.89 11.60
N ILE A 243 -24.70 -11.44 10.49
CA ILE A 243 -25.46 -10.95 9.33
C ILE A 243 -26.05 -12.14 8.59
N ASP A 244 -27.38 -12.19 8.53
CA ASP A 244 -28.14 -13.25 7.85
C ASP A 244 -27.68 -13.44 6.39
N GLY A 245 -27.45 -14.70 6.01
CA GLY A 245 -27.08 -15.11 4.65
C GLY A 245 -25.63 -14.82 4.26
N LEU A 246 -24.85 -14.05 5.04
CA LEU A 246 -23.49 -13.69 4.66
C LEU A 246 -22.56 -14.91 4.56
N LEU A 247 -22.65 -15.82 5.54
CA LEU A 247 -21.77 -16.99 5.61
C LEU A 247 -22.11 -18.06 4.55
N ASP A 248 -23.29 -17.99 3.94
CA ASP A 248 -23.71 -18.91 2.87
C ASP A 248 -22.88 -18.72 1.59
N HIS A 249 -22.23 -17.55 1.45
CA HIS A 249 -21.34 -17.23 0.33
C HIS A 249 -19.89 -17.62 0.59
N VAL A 250 -19.54 -18.09 1.79
CA VAL A 250 -18.18 -18.49 2.14
C VAL A 250 -17.90 -19.90 1.65
N ARG A 251 -16.88 -20.05 0.80
CA ARG A 251 -16.38 -21.36 0.38
C ARG A 251 -15.95 -22.16 1.61
N GLN A 252 -16.47 -23.37 1.75
CA GLN A 252 -16.04 -24.27 2.82
C GLN A 252 -14.57 -24.69 2.61
N PRO A 253 -13.79 -24.79 3.70
CA PRO A 253 -12.42 -25.25 3.59
C PRO A 253 -12.39 -26.69 3.09
N THR A 254 -11.39 -27.00 2.27
CA THR A 254 -11.07 -28.36 1.84
C THR A 254 -10.39 -29.14 2.96
N ASP A 255 -10.36 -30.47 2.85
CA ASP A 255 -9.66 -31.32 3.84
C ASP A 255 -8.17 -30.95 4.00
N VAL A 256 -7.53 -30.49 2.92
CA VAL A 256 -6.13 -30.03 2.92
C VAL A 256 -5.98 -28.71 3.68
N GLU A 257 -6.95 -27.81 3.61
CA GLU A 257 -6.92 -26.53 4.33
C GLU A 257 -7.25 -26.70 5.83
N LEU A 258 -7.87 -27.81 6.22
CA LEU A 258 -8.22 -28.13 7.62
C LEU A 258 -7.14 -28.93 8.36
N ALA A 259 -6.25 -29.61 7.65
CA ALA A 259 -5.20 -30.48 8.21
C ALA A 259 -4.00 -29.68 8.73
#